data_AF-A0A951FG39-F1
#
_entry.id   AF-A0A951FG39-F1
#
_cell.length_a   1.000
_cell.length_b   1.000
_cell.length_c   1.000
_cell.angle_alpha   90.00
_cell.angle_beta   90.00
_cell.angle_gamma   90.00
#
_symmetry.space_group_name_H-M   'P 1'
#
loop_
_entity.id
_entity.type
_entity.pdbx_description
1 polymer ?
#
loop_
_entity_poly.entity_id
_entity_poly.type
_entity_poly.pdbx_seq_one_letter_code
_entity_poly.pdbx_strand_id
1 'polypeptide(L)' 'MLTRLVRMYFQPDRVEEFLAFYEQLRPKIAAQPGCISVQLLRQADDPSSFATWSVWE' A
#
# COMPACT_ATOMS: atom_id res chain seq x y z
N MET A 1 -15.93 10.55 -5.44
CA MET A 1 -14.55 10.14 -5.77
C MET A 1 -13.59 10.67 -4.74
N LEU A 2 -12.86 9.76 -4.10
CA LEU A 2 -11.87 10.06 -3.07
C LEU A 2 -10.52 9.44 -3.45
N THR A 3 -9.48 10.28 -3.50
CA THR A 3 -8.10 9.81 -3.59
C THR A 3 -7.50 9.78 -2.19
N ARG A 4 -6.94 8.64 -1.80
CA ARG A 4 -6.26 8.47 -0.50
C ARG A 4 -4.81 8.09 -0.71
N LEU A 5 -3.93 8.89 -0.11
CA LEU A 5 -2.51 8.61 0.05
C LEU A 5 -2.23 8.31 1.52
N VAL A 6 -1.75 7.11 1.80
CA VAL A 6 -1.31 6.72 3.16
C VAL A 6 0.18 6.44 3.09
N ARG A 7 0.98 7.12 3.90
CA ARG A 7 2.42 6.89 4.02
C ARG A 7 2.69 6.04 5.24
N MET A 8 3.62 5.10 5.10
CA MET A 8 4.01 4.15 6.13
C MET A 8 5.52 4.05 6.15
N TYR A 9 6.07 3.92 7.35
CA TYR A 9 7.48 3.65 7.58
C TYR A 9 7.57 2.35 8.38
N PHE A 10 8.41 1.43 7.94
CA PHE A 10 8.63 0.14 8.58
C PHE A 10 10.03 0.07 9.17
N GLN A 11 10.21 -0.75 10.20
CA GLN A 11 11.56 -1.11 10.63
C GLN A 11 12.24 -1.88 9.48
N PRO A 12 13.54 -1.64 9.19
CA PRO A 12 14.20 -2.24 8.03
C PRO A 12 14.13 -3.77 7.97
N ASP A 13 14.20 -4.43 9.12
CA ASP A 13 14.10 -5.89 9.29
C ASP A 13 12.66 -6.44 9.14
N ARG A 14 11.66 -5.56 9.07
CA ARG A 14 10.24 -5.91 8.89
C ARG A 14 9.69 -5.62 7.50
N VAL A 15 10.52 -5.07 6.60
CA VAL A 15 10.10 -4.69 5.24
C VAL A 15 9.64 -5.91 4.44
N GLU A 16 10.36 -7.02 4.50
CA GLU A 16 10.00 -8.23 3.76
C GLU A 16 8.70 -8.86 4.27
N GLU A 17 8.52 -8.88 5.60
CA GLU A 17 7.28 -9.34 6.24
C GLU A 17 6.09 -8.49 5.79
N PHE A 18 6.26 -7.17 5.75
CA PHE A 18 5.23 -6.25 5.23
C PHE A 18 4.91 -6.52 3.76
N LEU A 19 5.90 -6.69 2.89
CA LEU A 19 5.69 -6.94 1.47
C LEU A 19 4.92 -8.25 1.23
N ALA A 20 5.31 -9.32 1.94
CA ALA A 20 4.61 -10.61 1.87
C ALA A 20 3.16 -10.49 2.37
N PHE A 21 2.93 -9.74 3.45
CA PHE A 21 1.60 -9.48 3.98
C PHE A 21 0.75 -8.63 3.03
N TYR A 22 1.33 -7.59 2.44
CA TYR A 22 0.65 -6.70 1.50
C TYR A 22 0.17 -7.45 0.25
N GLU A 23 0.99 -8.35 -0.30
CA GLU A 23 0.62 -9.13 -1.49
C GLU A 23 -0.64 -9.98 -1.25
N GLN A 24 -0.81 -10.50 -0.03
CA GLN A 24 -2.00 -11.25 0.36
C GLN A 24 -3.23 -10.36 0.59
N LEU A 25 -3.02 -9.12 1.05
CA LEU A 25 -4.10 -8.16 1.34
C LEU A 25 -4.57 -7.37 0.13
N ARG A 26 -3.67 -7.05 -0.81
CA ARG A 26 -3.97 -6.26 -2.01
C ARG A 26 -5.25 -6.70 -2.74
N PRO A 27 -5.47 -8.00 -3.05
CA PRO A 27 -6.71 -8.42 -3.72
C PRO A 27 -7.95 -8.19 -2.85
N LYS A 28 -7.84 -8.30 -1.52
CA LYS A 28 -8.95 -8.01 -0.60
C LYS A 28 -9.30 -6.53 -0.56
N ILE A 29 -8.31 -5.65 -0.63
CA ILE A 29 -8.52 -4.19 -0.68
C ILE A 29 -9.18 -3.82 -2.01
N ALA A 30 -8.67 -4.35 -3.13
CA ALA A 30 -9.22 -4.10 -4.46
C ALA A 30 -10.66 -4.61 -4.61
N ALA A 31 -11.06 -5.65 -3.87
CA ALA A 31 -12.42 -6.17 -3.85
C ALA A 31 -13.38 -5.41 -2.92
N GLN A 32 -12.91 -4.40 -2.17
CA GLN A 32 -13.81 -3.62 -1.32
C GLN A 32 -14.78 -2.79 -2.16
N PRO A 33 -16.06 -2.65 -1.74
CA PRO A 33 -17.02 -1.82 -2.44
C PRO A 33 -16.51 -0.38 -2.63
N GLY A 34 -16.63 0.12 -3.86
CA GLY A 34 -16.16 1.45 -4.24
C GLY A 34 -14.65 1.59 -4.41
N CYS A 35 -13.84 0.52 -4.27
CA CYS A 35 -12.42 0.58 -4.60
C CYS A 35 -12.23 0.53 -6.12
N ILE A 36 -11.70 1.61 -6.71
CA ILE A 36 -11.39 1.66 -8.13
C ILE A 36 -9.97 1.16 -8.38
N SER A 37 -9.01 1.59 -7.54
CA SER A 37 -7.63 1.13 -7.65
C SER A 37 -6.87 1.27 -6.33
N VAL A 38 -5.85 0.43 -6.16
CA VAL A 38 -4.86 0.53 -5.08
C VAL A 38 -3.49 0.12 -5.60
N GLN A 39 -2.48 0.93 -5.29
CA GLN A 39 -1.09 0.72 -5.66
C GLN A 39 -0.18 0.91 -4.45
N LEU A 40 0.80 0.04 -4.28
CA LEU A 40 1.90 0.23 -3.35
C LEU A 40 3.04 0.93 -4.07
N LEU A 41 3.52 2.01 -3.46
CA LEU A 41 4.67 2.79 -3.88
C LEU A 41 5.76 2.61 -2.84
N ARG A 42 7.01 2.54 -3.29
CA ARG A 42 8.20 2.56 -2.43
C ARG A 42 8.95 3.86 -2.69
N GLN A 43 9.43 4.52 -1.63
CA GLN A 43 10.30 5.67 -1.81
C GLN A 43 11.63 5.26 -2.45
N ALA A 44 12.18 6.14 -3.30
CA ALA A 44 13.41 5.85 -4.04
C ALA A 44 14.66 5.97 -3.17
N ASP A 45 14.62 6.85 -2.17
CA ASP A 45 15.71 7.19 -1.26
C ASP A 45 15.71 6.38 0.03
N ASP A 46 14.56 5.81 0.40
CA ASP A 46 14.40 5.03 1.61
C ASP A 46 13.63 3.72 1.36
N PRO A 47 14.33 2.56 1.38
CA PRO A 47 13.71 1.27 1.14
C PRO A 47 12.71 0.84 2.21
N SER A 48 12.66 1.50 3.36
CA SER A 48 11.73 1.21 4.46
C SER A 48 10.49 2.10 4.45
N SER A 49 10.45 3.08 3.55
CA SER A 49 9.33 4.00 3.36
C SER A 49 8.44 3.59 2.19
N PHE A 50 7.14 3.51 2.46
CA PHE A 50 6.12 3.12 1.49
C PHE A 50 4.93 4.07 1.51
N ALA A 51 4.15 4.03 0.44
CA ALA A 51 2.84 4.65 0.43
C ALA A 51 1.83 3.79 -0.35
N THR A 52 0.57 3.80 0.07
CA THR A 52 -0.52 3.33 -0.79
C THR A 52 -1.22 4.50 -1.43
N TRP A 53 -1.29 4.48 -2.75
CA TRP A 53 -2.16 5.36 -3.54
C TRP A 53 -3.43 4.58 -3.88
N SER A 54 -4.59 5.10 -3.48
CA SER A 54 -5.87 4.46 -3.81
C SER A 54 -6.91 5.46 -4.27
N VAL A 55 -7.76 5.02 -5.18
CA VAL A 55 -8.88 5.79 -5.73
C VAL A 55 -10.17 5.04 -5.43
N TRP A 56 -11.15 5.78 -4.92
CA TRP A 56 -12.45 5.26 -4.50
C TRP A 56 -13.59 6.08 -5.13
N GLU A 57 -14.73 5.44 -5.35
CA GLU A 57 -15.99 6.07 -5.82
C GLU A 57 -16.54 7.10 -4.84
#